data_AF-A0A7V3VB71-F1
#
_entry.id   AF-A0A7V3VB71-F1
#
_cell.length_a   1.000
_cell.length_b   1.000
_cell.length_c   1.000
_cell.angle_alpha   90.00
_cell.angle_beta   90.00
_cell.angle_gamma   90.00
#
_symmetry.space_group_name_H-M   'P 1'
#
loop_
_entity.id
_entity.type
_entity.pdbx_description
1 polymer ?
#
loop_
_entity_poly.entity_id
_entity_poly.type
_entity_poly.pdbx_seq_one_letter_code
_entity_poly.pdbx_strand_id
1 'polypeptide(L)'
;MKSRNILSAVAAGIGLLTLNIYGDTIYLTGNDVYATSSFDAAGNWSNGQPPQPGNDYVTQGYLLRTPTSYGNYTFAGDSLLIGPPIANPFLTNGSVNNNALINKTSRGPNGEAPIFTINNLILDGGYVRDGMGTSDAWVLEGNMTIRGLGGGLANQCRLDINAAIHGTAPLYLADNGSGEANRATYINSPNNTFAGNIILLGESTTRARLIFSEGSRMNFTIGPNGVNNMIYADTSQNKYGMVTFNGIFYFDLSNAGTNPGDSWQIVNPANLSITYGSTFAVYGFTRDGGGTGPGIWYTSANGTIYYFNTDTGILWVPEPGIAVLSLVGLGIVITARAIRKSTK
;
A
#
# COMPACT_ATOMS: atom_id res chain seq x y z
N MET A 1 -43.88 53.47 53.08
CA MET A 1 -42.67 54.21 52.64
C MET A 1 -41.44 53.48 53.16
N LYS A 2 -40.39 53.39 52.33
CA LYS A 2 -39.17 52.54 52.43
C LYS A 2 -39.40 51.11 51.93
N SER A 3 -38.63 50.54 51.01
CA SER A 3 -37.62 51.03 50.07
C SER A 3 -37.31 49.84 49.14
N ARG A 4 -37.19 50.11 47.84
CA ARG A 4 -36.84 49.18 46.75
C ARG A 4 -35.53 48.45 47.03
N ASN A 5 -35.34 47.26 46.47
CA ASN A 5 -34.07 46.89 45.84
C ASN A 5 -34.30 45.93 44.67
N ILE A 6 -34.03 46.47 43.49
CA ILE A 6 -33.87 45.76 42.22
C ILE A 6 -32.49 45.11 42.27
N LEU A 7 -32.42 43.80 42.07
CA LEU A 7 -31.17 43.13 41.71
C LEU A 7 -31.39 42.44 40.37
N SER A 8 -30.95 43.14 39.34
CA SER A 8 -30.69 42.65 38.00
C SER A 8 -29.66 41.53 38.05
N ALA A 9 -30.07 40.31 37.68
CA ALA A 9 -29.14 39.22 37.44
C ALA A 9 -28.40 39.46 36.12
N VAL A 10 -27.10 39.73 36.20
CA VAL A 10 -26.19 39.64 35.07
C VAL A 10 -25.91 38.15 34.88
N ALA A 11 -26.54 37.54 33.88
CA ALA A 11 -26.18 36.20 33.43
C ALA A 11 -24.84 36.30 32.67
N ALA A 12 -23.74 36.00 33.34
CA ALA A 12 -22.46 35.78 32.68
C ALA A 12 -22.55 34.49 31.85
N GLY A 13 -22.71 34.64 30.54
CA GLY A 13 -22.57 33.54 29.60
C GLY A 13 -21.15 33.02 29.63
N ILE A 14 -20.92 31.91 30.34
CA ILE A 14 -19.70 31.12 30.20
C ILE A 14 -19.80 30.43 28.85
N GLY A 15 -19.23 31.05 27.82
CA GLY A 15 -18.95 30.35 26.57
C GLY A 15 -18.00 29.19 26.90
N LEU A 16 -18.44 27.95 26.63
CA LEU A 16 -17.54 26.81 26.59
C LEU A 16 -16.50 27.09 25.51
N LEU A 17 -15.32 27.56 25.94
CA LEU A 17 -14.12 27.47 25.14
C LEU A 17 -13.78 25.98 25.04
N THR A 18 -14.03 25.40 23.86
CA THR A 18 -13.44 24.13 23.48
C THR A 18 -11.93 24.34 23.38
N LEU A 19 -11.23 24.11 24.49
CA LEU A 19 -9.79 23.94 24.49
C LEU A 19 -9.51 22.72 23.60
N ASN A 20 -8.85 22.94 22.48
CA ASN A 20 -8.16 21.86 21.77
C ASN A 20 -7.02 21.42 22.67
N ILE A 21 -7.31 20.47 23.55
CA ILE A 21 -6.27 19.76 24.28
C ILE A 21 -5.55 18.96 23.20
N TYR A 22 -4.31 19.34 22.89
CA TYR A 22 -3.44 18.49 22.09
C TYR A 22 -3.26 17.19 22.87
N GLY A 23 -3.53 16.07 22.22
CA GLY A 23 -3.29 14.76 22.82
C GLY A 23 -1.84 14.60 23.27
N ASP A 24 -1.62 13.88 24.36
CA ASP A 24 -0.26 13.57 24.80
C ASP A 24 0.37 12.55 23.83
N THR A 25 1.68 12.67 23.62
CA THR A 25 2.46 11.62 22.97
C THR A 25 2.93 10.61 24.01
N ILE A 26 2.45 9.37 23.90
CA ILE A 26 2.75 8.26 24.80
C ILE A 26 3.76 7.32 24.16
N TYR A 27 4.80 6.96 24.90
CA TYR A 27 5.91 6.18 24.38
C TYR A 27 5.88 4.76 24.92
N LEU A 28 6.19 3.78 24.08
CA LEU A 28 6.48 2.43 24.54
C LEU A 28 7.85 2.43 25.20
N THR A 29 7.95 1.88 26.41
CA THR A 29 9.18 1.95 27.24
C THR A 29 9.98 0.64 27.22
N GLY A 30 9.47 -0.38 26.54
CA GLY A 30 10.10 -1.70 26.43
C GLY A 30 9.39 -2.59 25.42
N ASN A 31 10.03 -3.69 25.05
CA ASN A 31 9.41 -4.70 24.20
C ASN A 31 8.29 -5.43 24.96
N ASP A 32 7.18 -5.69 24.28
CA ASP A 32 6.23 -6.69 24.75
C ASP A 32 6.92 -8.07 24.74
N VAL A 33 6.96 -8.69 25.92
CA VAL A 33 7.45 -10.05 26.07
C VAL A 33 6.44 -11.05 25.52
N TYR A 34 6.82 -12.33 25.46
CA TYR A 34 5.92 -13.37 24.98
C TYR A 34 4.60 -13.37 25.77
N ALA A 35 3.48 -13.50 25.05
CA ALA A 35 2.12 -13.53 25.59
C ALA A 35 1.63 -12.25 26.32
N THR A 36 2.37 -11.15 26.25
CA THR A 36 1.89 -9.83 26.68
C THR A 36 1.57 -8.96 25.47
N SER A 37 0.67 -7.99 25.64
CA SER A 37 0.30 -7.03 24.61
C SER A 37 0.17 -5.63 25.23
N SER A 38 0.76 -4.64 24.57
CA SER A 38 0.46 -3.21 24.79
C SER A 38 -0.54 -2.67 23.76
N PHE A 39 -1.08 -3.51 22.87
CA PHE A 39 -1.98 -3.06 21.80
C PHE A 39 -3.36 -2.64 22.33
N ASP A 40 -3.90 -3.35 23.33
CA ASP A 40 -5.21 -3.11 23.93
C ASP A 40 -5.18 -3.10 25.47
N ALA A 41 -3.99 -3.20 26.07
CA ALA A 41 -3.78 -3.20 27.52
C ALA A 41 -2.66 -2.23 27.91
N ALA A 42 -2.51 -1.98 29.22
CA ALA A 42 -1.55 -1.01 29.74
C ALA A 42 -0.10 -1.31 29.35
N GLY A 43 0.27 -2.59 29.43
CA GLY A 43 1.55 -3.10 28.95
C GLY A 43 2.73 -2.22 29.35
N ASN A 44 3.49 -1.79 28.34
CA ASN A 44 4.74 -1.02 28.48
C ASN A 44 4.60 0.47 28.14
N TRP A 45 3.39 1.03 28.11
CA TRP A 45 3.21 2.46 27.83
C TRP A 45 3.71 3.35 28.97
N SER A 46 4.32 4.48 28.63
CA SER A 46 4.95 5.40 29.60
C SER A 46 3.98 6.00 30.62
N ASN A 47 2.68 6.05 30.30
CA ASN A 47 1.62 6.48 31.22
C ASN A 47 1.03 5.33 32.06
N GLY A 48 1.47 4.09 31.82
CA GLY A 48 0.98 2.90 32.52
C GLY A 48 -0.51 2.60 32.31
N GLN A 49 -1.12 3.14 31.25
CA GLN A 49 -2.53 2.94 30.92
C GLN A 49 -2.68 2.27 29.55
N PRO A 50 -3.78 1.53 29.32
CA PRO A 50 -4.10 1.04 27.97
C PRO A 50 -4.21 2.20 26.98
N PRO A 51 -4.07 1.94 25.67
CA PRO A 51 -4.35 2.95 24.66
C PRO A 51 -5.72 3.60 24.86
N GLN A 52 -5.79 4.93 24.72
CA GLN A 52 -7.00 5.72 24.95
C GLN A 52 -7.14 6.78 23.85
N PRO A 53 -8.38 7.14 23.45
CA PRO A 53 -8.62 8.20 22.50
C PRO A 53 -8.06 9.53 22.99
N GLY A 54 -7.67 10.39 22.06
CA GLY A 54 -7.07 11.69 22.37
C GLY A 54 -5.57 11.62 22.66
N ASN A 55 -4.88 10.51 22.39
CA ASN A 55 -3.43 10.39 22.55
C ASN A 55 -2.77 9.77 21.31
N ASP A 56 -1.54 10.20 21.02
CA ASP A 56 -0.67 9.61 20.00
C ASP A 56 0.31 8.63 20.63
N TYR A 57 0.58 7.51 19.97
CA TYR A 57 1.43 6.44 20.52
C TYR A 57 2.64 6.17 19.63
N VAL A 58 3.82 5.98 20.24
CA VAL A 58 5.09 5.78 19.53
C VAL A 58 5.86 4.61 20.11
N THR A 59 6.28 3.65 19.26
CA THR A 59 7.00 2.45 19.76
C THR A 59 8.48 2.66 20.02
N GLN A 60 9.11 3.74 19.52
CA GLN A 60 10.53 4.05 19.75
C GLN A 60 11.50 2.90 19.39
N GLY A 61 11.16 2.10 18.39
CA GLY A 61 11.97 0.94 18.00
C GLY A 61 11.78 -0.31 18.87
N TYR A 62 10.88 -0.28 19.86
CA TYR A 62 10.48 -1.48 20.60
C TYR A 62 9.47 -2.32 19.81
N LEU A 63 9.34 -3.59 20.20
CA LEU A 63 8.37 -4.56 19.69
C LEU A 63 7.03 -4.40 20.40
N LEU A 64 5.99 -4.05 19.64
CA LEU A 64 4.60 -4.07 20.07
C LEU A 64 3.95 -5.38 19.60
N ARG A 65 3.26 -6.09 20.48
CA ARG A 65 2.54 -7.34 20.16
C ARG A 65 1.04 -7.11 20.19
N THR A 66 0.31 -7.74 19.28
CA THR A 66 -1.13 -7.92 19.43
C THR A 66 -1.45 -8.98 20.52
N PRO A 67 -2.70 -9.05 21.02
CA PRO A 67 -3.12 -10.11 21.94
C PRO A 67 -2.93 -11.51 21.36
N THR A 68 -2.85 -12.54 22.20
CA THR A 68 -2.66 -13.93 21.73
C THR A 68 -3.98 -14.66 21.49
N SER A 69 -5.04 -14.29 22.21
CA SER A 69 -6.36 -14.91 22.07
C SER A 69 -7.07 -14.41 20.82
N TYR A 70 -7.78 -15.31 20.13
CA TYR A 70 -8.65 -14.93 19.02
C TYR A 70 -9.64 -13.85 19.44
N GLY A 71 -9.76 -12.82 18.59
CA GLY A 71 -10.67 -11.70 18.79
C GLY A 71 -10.45 -10.62 17.74
N ASN A 72 -11.37 -9.67 17.69
CA ASN A 72 -11.18 -8.42 16.97
C ASN A 72 -10.72 -7.36 17.97
N TYR A 73 -9.69 -6.61 17.60
CA TYR A 73 -9.05 -5.65 18.49
C TYR A 73 -8.99 -4.27 17.84
N THR A 74 -9.30 -3.24 18.61
CA THR A 74 -9.17 -1.85 18.16
C THR A 74 -8.10 -1.17 19.00
N PHE A 75 -7.11 -0.60 18.34
CA PHE A 75 -6.16 0.30 18.99
C PHE A 75 -6.89 1.62 19.27
N ALA A 76 -7.09 1.93 20.55
CA ALA A 76 -7.95 3.05 20.93
C ALA A 76 -7.27 4.42 20.84
N GLY A 77 -5.95 4.48 20.60
CA GLY A 77 -5.23 5.74 20.38
C GLY A 77 -5.58 6.41 19.05
N ASP A 78 -5.31 7.71 18.96
CA ASP A 78 -5.60 8.51 17.76
C ASP A 78 -4.64 8.15 16.62
N SER A 79 -3.36 7.92 16.96
CA SER A 79 -2.38 7.35 16.04
C SER A 79 -1.39 6.40 16.72
N LEU A 80 -0.82 5.51 15.91
CA LEU A 80 0.25 4.59 16.33
C LEU A 80 1.41 4.68 15.34
N LEU A 81 2.54 5.22 15.78
CA LEU A 81 3.79 5.28 15.02
C LEU A 81 4.68 4.10 15.38
N ILE A 82 4.98 3.26 14.39
CA ILE A 82 6.01 2.21 14.49
C ILE A 82 7.33 2.77 13.94
N GLY A 83 8.27 3.06 14.85
CA GLY A 83 9.53 3.77 14.57
C GLY A 83 9.84 4.89 15.57
N PRO A 84 10.88 5.72 15.34
CA PRO A 84 12.01 5.54 14.41
C PRO A 84 13.34 5.20 15.18
N PRO A 85 14.54 4.98 14.55
CA PRO A 85 14.89 5.01 13.11
C PRO A 85 15.90 3.91 12.63
N ILE A 86 15.59 3.19 11.55
CA ILE A 86 16.64 2.71 10.63
C ILE A 86 16.14 2.97 9.20
N ALA A 87 17.00 3.48 8.31
CA ALA A 87 16.67 3.91 6.94
C ALA A 87 16.25 2.77 5.97
N ASN A 88 16.12 1.55 6.48
CA ASN A 88 15.42 0.45 5.84
C ASN A 88 15.11 -0.58 6.94
N PRO A 89 13.85 -0.98 7.15
CA PRO A 89 13.48 -1.91 8.21
C PRO A 89 14.15 -3.30 8.09
N PHE A 90 14.76 -3.62 6.94
CA PHE A 90 15.27 -4.95 6.63
C PHE A 90 16.78 -5.03 6.31
N LEU A 91 17.54 -3.91 6.35
CA LEU A 91 18.98 -3.91 5.99
C LEU A 91 19.96 -4.31 7.11
N THR A 92 19.53 -4.43 8.37
CA THR A 92 20.43 -4.87 9.44
C THR A 92 20.31 -6.37 9.67
N ASN A 93 21.26 -7.10 9.07
CA ASN A 93 21.51 -8.51 9.30
C ASN A 93 21.69 -8.76 10.82
N GLY A 94 20.67 -9.32 11.49
CA GLY A 94 20.83 -9.96 12.80
C GLY A 94 20.09 -9.40 14.04
N SER A 95 19.29 -8.33 13.97
CA SER A 95 18.48 -7.86 15.14
C SER A 95 17.04 -7.46 14.76
N VAL A 96 16.43 -8.28 13.90
CA VAL A 96 15.16 -8.03 13.19
C VAL A 96 13.90 -8.51 13.95
N ASN A 97 13.89 -8.43 15.29
CA ASN A 97 12.67 -8.73 16.07
C ASN A 97 12.03 -7.52 16.73
N ASN A 98 12.72 -6.38 16.78
CA ASN A 98 12.21 -5.15 17.37
C ASN A 98 11.83 -4.16 16.26
N ASN A 99 11.31 -2.99 16.64
CA ASN A 99 10.81 -1.95 15.74
C ASN A 99 9.62 -2.39 14.87
N ALA A 100 8.72 -3.17 15.47
CA ALA A 100 7.61 -3.76 14.76
C ALA A 100 6.32 -3.78 15.57
N LEU A 101 5.19 -3.77 14.84
CA LEU A 101 3.94 -4.36 15.28
C LEU A 101 3.93 -5.82 14.81
N ILE A 102 3.88 -6.78 15.74
CA ILE A 102 3.78 -8.20 15.43
C ILE A 102 2.39 -8.74 15.76
N ASN A 103 1.74 -9.35 14.76
CA ASN A 103 0.53 -10.13 15.01
C ASN A 103 0.86 -11.46 15.71
N LYS A 104 0.21 -11.69 16.85
CA LYS A 104 0.29 -12.90 17.68
C LYS A 104 -1.07 -13.57 17.91
N THR A 105 -2.14 -13.05 17.31
CA THR A 105 -3.49 -13.60 17.45
C THR A 105 -3.70 -14.73 16.45
N SER A 106 -4.17 -15.89 16.92
CA SER A 106 -4.55 -17.00 16.05
C SER A 106 -5.88 -16.78 15.35
N ARG A 107 -6.11 -17.52 14.26
CA ARG A 107 -7.44 -17.64 13.66
C ARG A 107 -8.49 -18.13 14.67
N GLY A 108 -9.74 -17.82 14.36
CA GLY A 108 -10.91 -18.29 15.07
C GLY A 108 -11.15 -19.79 14.90
N PRO A 109 -12.01 -20.38 15.76
CA PRO A 109 -12.29 -21.82 15.74
C PRO A 109 -12.91 -22.32 14.43
N ASN A 110 -13.54 -21.45 13.63
CA ASN A 110 -14.08 -21.79 12.32
C ASN A 110 -13.19 -21.26 11.17
N GLY A 111 -11.95 -20.88 11.48
CA GLY A 111 -10.98 -20.39 10.51
C GLY A 111 -11.13 -18.90 10.19
N GLU A 112 -11.85 -18.13 10.98
CA GLU A 112 -12.00 -16.68 10.79
C GLU A 112 -10.67 -15.95 11.04
N ALA A 113 -10.38 -14.93 10.23
CA ALA A 113 -9.22 -14.06 10.43
C ALA A 113 -9.56 -12.98 11.48
N PRO A 114 -8.77 -12.81 12.56
CA PRO A 114 -8.92 -11.67 13.47
C PRO A 114 -8.76 -10.34 12.73
N ILE A 115 -9.54 -9.34 13.14
CA ILE A 115 -9.51 -7.98 12.60
C ILE A 115 -8.83 -7.05 13.61
N PHE A 116 -7.84 -6.31 13.14
CA PHE A 116 -7.19 -5.24 13.88
C PHE A 116 -7.54 -3.90 13.26
N THR A 117 -8.18 -3.03 14.03
CA THR A 117 -8.50 -1.67 13.61
C THR A 117 -7.53 -0.70 14.25
N ILE A 118 -6.82 0.06 13.42
CA ILE A 118 -5.93 1.15 13.87
C ILE A 118 -6.34 2.40 13.09
N ASN A 119 -6.88 3.39 13.80
CA ASN A 119 -7.42 4.60 13.17
C ASN A 119 -6.40 5.27 12.24
N ASN A 120 -5.15 5.39 12.70
CA ASN A 120 -4.03 5.94 11.95
C ASN A 120 -2.71 5.26 12.32
N LEU A 121 -2.38 4.18 11.60
CA LEU A 121 -1.07 3.53 11.68
C LEU A 121 -0.05 4.34 10.87
N ILE A 122 1.10 4.63 11.44
CA ILE A 122 2.20 5.33 10.77
C ILE A 122 3.42 4.43 10.78
N LEU A 123 3.98 4.16 9.60
CA LEU A 123 5.27 3.49 9.46
C LEU A 123 6.32 4.53 9.04
N ASP A 124 7.34 4.69 9.88
CA ASP A 124 8.48 5.57 9.64
C ASP A 124 9.78 4.86 10.06
N GLY A 125 10.24 3.95 9.19
CA GLY A 125 11.34 3.02 9.41
C GLY A 125 10.96 1.76 10.19
N GLY A 126 9.72 1.66 10.68
CA GLY A 126 9.15 0.48 11.34
C GLY A 126 8.44 -0.47 10.37
N TYR A 127 8.02 -1.63 10.88
CA TYR A 127 7.34 -2.63 10.05
C TYR A 127 6.23 -3.37 10.77
N VAL A 128 5.27 -3.85 9.99
CA VAL A 128 4.24 -4.79 10.44
C VAL A 128 4.70 -6.20 10.08
N ARG A 129 4.52 -7.14 10.99
CA ARG A 129 4.92 -8.53 10.77
C ARG A 129 3.99 -9.53 11.40
N ASP A 130 4.20 -10.78 11.03
CA ASP A 130 3.54 -11.92 11.65
C ASP A 130 4.47 -12.65 12.62
N GLY A 131 3.86 -13.22 13.64
CA GLY A 131 4.45 -14.27 14.46
C GLY A 131 3.61 -15.54 14.49
N MET A 132 2.74 -15.73 13.50
CA MET A 132 1.82 -16.85 13.37
C MET A 132 2.22 -17.80 12.22
N GLY A 133 1.61 -18.98 12.15
CA GLY A 133 1.97 -20.01 11.16
C GLY A 133 1.34 -19.77 9.79
N THR A 134 1.78 -20.48 8.76
CA THR A 134 1.30 -20.25 7.38
C THR A 134 -0.21 -20.43 7.21
N SER A 135 -0.86 -21.25 8.04
CA SER A 135 -2.31 -21.48 8.00
C SER A 135 -3.14 -20.33 8.58
N ASP A 136 -2.52 -19.39 9.30
CA ASP A 136 -3.21 -18.24 9.88
C ASP A 136 -3.51 -17.16 8.83
N ALA A 137 -4.35 -16.20 9.22
CA ALA A 137 -4.55 -14.96 8.50
C ALA A 137 -5.03 -13.88 9.47
N TRP A 138 -4.95 -12.62 9.06
CA TRP A 138 -5.51 -11.50 9.81
C TRP A 138 -5.76 -10.31 8.90
N VAL A 139 -6.62 -9.41 9.37
CA VAL A 139 -7.04 -8.22 8.64
C VAL A 139 -6.57 -6.97 9.38
N LEU A 140 -6.01 -6.02 8.65
CA LEU A 140 -5.71 -4.67 9.12
C LEU A 140 -6.71 -3.67 8.51
N GLU A 141 -7.47 -3.01 9.38
CA GLU A 141 -8.47 -1.98 9.07
C GLU A 141 -7.98 -0.59 9.53
N GLY A 142 -8.62 0.46 9.00
CA GLY A 142 -8.35 1.86 9.34
C GLY A 142 -7.51 2.58 8.29
N ASN A 143 -6.45 3.27 8.70
CA ASN A 143 -5.53 3.96 7.77
C ASN A 143 -4.08 3.62 8.06
N MET A 144 -3.26 3.58 7.01
CA MET A 144 -1.82 3.39 7.09
C MET A 144 -1.12 4.52 6.34
N THR A 145 -0.19 5.22 6.98
CA THR A 145 0.66 6.23 6.34
C THR A 145 2.12 5.79 6.36
N ILE A 146 2.75 5.75 5.19
CA ILE A 146 4.18 5.49 5.03
C ILE A 146 4.91 6.83 4.92
N ARG A 147 5.82 7.12 5.88
CA ARG A 147 6.51 8.41 5.98
C ARG A 147 8.03 8.24 6.00
N GLY A 148 8.73 9.36 5.86
CA GLY A 148 10.16 9.50 6.18
C GLY A 148 11.02 8.35 5.64
N LEU A 149 11.44 7.47 6.55
CA LEU A 149 12.34 6.34 6.33
C LEU A 149 11.69 5.12 5.64
N GLY A 150 10.41 5.20 5.31
CA GLY A 150 9.63 4.13 4.68
C GLY A 150 8.91 3.24 5.68
N GLY A 151 8.38 2.12 5.21
CA GLY A 151 7.69 1.14 6.04
C GLY A 151 7.91 -0.28 5.54
N GLY A 152 7.80 -1.27 6.41
CA GLY A 152 7.99 -2.67 6.05
C GLY A 152 6.76 -3.54 6.31
N LEU A 153 6.60 -4.58 5.50
CA LEU A 153 5.65 -5.67 5.71
C LEU A 153 6.42 -6.99 5.67
N ALA A 154 6.31 -7.81 6.71
CA ALA A 154 7.02 -9.08 6.84
C ALA A 154 6.08 -10.20 7.31
N ASN A 155 5.45 -10.85 6.34
CA ASN A 155 4.34 -11.75 6.61
C ASN A 155 4.78 -13.23 6.56
N GLN A 156 4.33 -13.99 7.55
CA GLN A 156 4.52 -15.44 7.66
C GLN A 156 3.20 -16.18 7.44
N CYS A 157 2.10 -15.44 7.29
CA CYS A 157 0.77 -15.92 6.97
C CYS A 157 0.09 -14.94 5.99
N ARG A 158 -1.23 -15.04 5.84
CA ARG A 158 -1.98 -14.10 5.00
C ARG A 158 -2.27 -12.81 5.77
N LEU A 159 -1.88 -11.66 5.22
CA LEU A 159 -2.25 -10.34 5.71
C LEU A 159 -3.18 -9.67 4.69
N ASP A 160 -4.40 -9.37 5.11
CA ASP A 160 -5.35 -8.55 4.36
C ASP A 160 -5.31 -7.10 4.85
N ILE A 161 -4.87 -6.18 4.00
CA ILE A 161 -4.84 -4.74 4.29
C ILE A 161 -6.07 -4.11 3.65
N ASN A 162 -7.11 -3.94 4.46
CA ASN A 162 -8.32 -3.18 4.12
C ASN A 162 -8.14 -1.68 4.42
N ALA A 163 -7.17 -1.34 5.26
CA ALA A 163 -6.78 0.04 5.52
C ALA A 163 -6.37 0.78 4.24
N ALA A 164 -6.76 2.05 4.13
CA ALA A 164 -6.25 2.92 3.07
C ALA A 164 -4.77 3.24 3.34
N ILE A 165 -3.93 3.03 2.34
CA ILE A 165 -2.50 3.33 2.41
C ILE A 165 -2.24 4.70 1.78
N HIS A 166 -1.46 5.53 2.48
CA HIS A 166 -1.08 6.89 2.10
C HIS A 166 0.44 7.10 2.20
N GLY A 167 0.94 8.16 1.57
CA GLY A 167 2.34 8.57 1.63
C GLY A 167 3.13 8.27 0.36
N THR A 168 4.39 8.72 0.36
CA THR A 168 5.30 8.67 -0.80
C THR A 168 6.65 8.02 -0.48
N ALA A 169 6.92 7.72 0.81
CA ALA A 169 8.12 7.01 1.19
C ALA A 169 8.05 5.53 0.77
N PRO A 170 9.19 4.83 0.62
CA PRO A 170 9.19 3.45 0.14
C PRO A 170 8.46 2.47 1.08
N LEU A 171 7.73 1.54 0.50
CA LEU A 171 7.15 0.37 1.18
C LEU A 171 7.93 -0.88 0.80
N TYR A 172 8.51 -1.55 1.79
CA TYR A 172 9.29 -2.76 1.62
C TYR A 172 8.46 -3.99 1.95
N LEU A 173 8.49 -4.99 1.07
CA LEU A 173 7.93 -6.31 1.33
C LEU A 173 9.07 -7.30 1.55
N ALA A 174 9.23 -7.77 2.78
CA ALA A 174 10.29 -8.68 3.16
C ALA A 174 10.07 -10.11 2.63
N ASP A 175 11.14 -10.89 2.69
CA ASP A 175 11.06 -12.34 2.51
C ASP A 175 10.09 -12.96 3.53
N ASN A 176 9.17 -13.75 3.02
CA ASN A 176 8.14 -14.44 3.79
C ASN A 176 8.60 -15.82 4.31
N GLY A 177 9.87 -16.19 4.10
CA GLY A 177 10.51 -17.40 4.63
C GLY A 177 10.06 -18.73 4.02
N SER A 178 9.03 -18.74 3.15
CA SER A 178 8.49 -19.95 2.49
C SER A 178 7.82 -19.59 1.17
N GLY A 179 7.82 -20.52 0.21
CA GLY A 179 7.13 -20.38 -1.08
C GLY A 179 5.63 -20.70 -1.02
N GLU A 180 5.11 -21.04 0.17
CA GLU A 180 3.69 -21.35 0.37
C GLU A 180 2.78 -20.19 -0.01
N ALA A 181 1.68 -20.54 -0.68
CA ALA A 181 0.87 -19.53 -1.35
C ALA A 181 0.14 -18.57 -0.41
N ASN A 182 -0.15 -19.02 0.81
CA ASN A 182 -0.88 -18.23 1.79
C ASN A 182 -0.01 -17.18 2.49
N ARG A 183 1.33 -17.22 2.35
CA ARG A 183 2.22 -16.20 2.92
C ARG A 183 2.28 -14.99 2.01
N ALA A 184 1.26 -14.14 2.09
CA ALA A 184 1.06 -13.07 1.13
C ALA A 184 0.37 -11.85 1.73
N THR A 185 0.70 -10.70 1.18
CA THR A 185 0.04 -9.42 1.48
C THR A 185 -1.02 -9.15 0.42
N TYR A 186 -2.25 -8.90 0.86
CA TYR A 186 -3.34 -8.44 0.03
C TYR A 186 -3.61 -6.96 0.32
N ILE A 187 -3.59 -6.13 -0.72
CA ILE A 187 -4.05 -4.75 -0.66
C ILE A 187 -5.46 -4.71 -1.23
N ASN A 188 -6.43 -4.35 -0.40
CA ASN A 188 -7.84 -4.45 -0.72
C ASN A 188 -8.53 -3.09 -0.88
N SER A 189 -7.96 -2.03 -0.30
CA SER A 189 -8.65 -0.73 -0.22
C SER A 189 -8.81 -0.03 -1.58
N PRO A 190 -10.02 0.43 -1.95
CA PRO A 190 -10.24 1.28 -3.12
C PRO A 190 -9.79 2.74 -2.88
N ASN A 191 -9.59 3.11 -1.60
CA ASN A 191 -9.29 4.49 -1.17
C ASN A 191 -7.78 4.73 -0.99
N ASN A 192 -6.93 3.80 -1.43
CA ASN A 192 -5.48 4.00 -1.39
C ASN A 192 -5.08 5.25 -2.18
N THR A 193 -4.23 6.08 -1.57
CA THR A 193 -3.56 7.21 -2.23
C THR A 193 -2.04 7.10 -2.19
N PHE A 194 -1.52 5.93 -1.79
CA PHE A 194 -0.08 5.67 -1.74
C PHE A 194 0.54 5.85 -3.13
N ALA A 195 1.63 6.63 -3.17
CA ALA A 195 2.37 6.97 -4.38
C ALA A 195 3.89 6.81 -4.18
N GLY A 196 4.29 5.99 -3.20
CA GLY A 196 5.68 5.61 -3.00
C GLY A 196 6.11 4.41 -3.84
N ASN A 197 7.40 4.10 -3.80
CA ASN A 197 7.92 2.86 -4.38
C ASN A 197 7.48 1.65 -3.55
N ILE A 198 7.23 0.52 -4.22
CA ILE A 198 7.07 -0.78 -3.56
C ILE A 198 8.24 -1.66 -3.95
N ILE A 199 8.95 -2.16 -2.94
CA ILE A 199 10.22 -2.86 -3.12
C ILE A 199 10.10 -4.27 -2.54
N LEU A 200 10.23 -5.27 -3.39
CA LEU A 200 10.14 -6.68 -3.00
C LEU A 200 11.54 -7.24 -2.71
N LEU A 201 11.67 -7.90 -1.55
CA LEU A 201 12.94 -8.37 -0.99
C LEU A 201 12.97 -9.89 -0.78
N GLY A 202 12.30 -10.66 -1.64
CA GLY A 202 12.28 -12.12 -1.55
C GLY A 202 13.64 -12.74 -1.89
N GLU A 203 14.00 -13.82 -1.21
CA GLU A 203 15.23 -14.59 -1.45
C GLU A 203 15.07 -15.63 -2.58
N SER A 204 13.85 -15.81 -3.10
CA SER A 204 13.57 -16.66 -4.26
C SER A 204 12.34 -16.19 -5.04
N THR A 205 12.17 -16.72 -6.25
CA THR A 205 11.08 -16.38 -7.18
C THR A 205 9.66 -16.71 -6.68
N THR A 206 9.53 -17.42 -5.56
CA THR A 206 8.24 -17.80 -4.95
C THR A 206 7.93 -17.07 -3.65
N ARG A 207 8.76 -16.10 -3.28
CA ARG A 207 8.74 -15.38 -2.00
C ARG A 207 8.50 -13.88 -2.18
N ALA A 208 8.21 -13.19 -1.08
CA ALA A 208 7.72 -11.80 -1.03
C ALA A 208 6.52 -11.61 -1.99
N ARG A 209 5.32 -11.98 -1.52
CA ARG A 209 4.11 -12.01 -2.36
C ARG A 209 3.17 -10.85 -2.07
N LEU A 210 2.89 -10.07 -3.12
CA LEU A 210 1.95 -8.96 -3.10
C LEU A 210 0.78 -9.23 -4.05
N ILE A 211 -0.43 -9.01 -3.57
CA ILE A 211 -1.64 -9.08 -4.37
C ILE A 211 -2.40 -7.77 -4.20
N PHE A 212 -2.71 -7.12 -5.31
CA PHE A 212 -3.72 -6.08 -5.38
C PHE A 212 -5.04 -6.74 -5.73
N SER A 213 -6.00 -6.74 -4.81
CA SER A 213 -7.30 -7.39 -4.99
C SER A 213 -8.18 -6.62 -5.97
N GLU A 214 -9.25 -7.25 -6.46
CA GLU A 214 -10.26 -6.58 -7.28
C GLU A 214 -10.80 -5.34 -6.56
N GLY A 215 -10.96 -4.24 -7.30
CA GLY A 215 -11.43 -2.95 -6.77
C GLY A 215 -10.38 -2.16 -5.97
N SER A 216 -9.25 -2.76 -5.59
CA SER A 216 -8.16 -2.03 -4.94
C SER A 216 -7.52 -1.01 -5.87
N ARG A 217 -6.93 0.05 -5.32
CA ARG A 217 -6.25 1.10 -6.09
C ARG A 217 -4.74 1.12 -5.81
N MET A 218 -3.94 1.33 -6.86
CA MET A 218 -2.52 1.68 -6.80
C MET A 218 -2.27 2.96 -7.59
N ASN A 219 -1.58 3.94 -7.00
CA ASN A 219 -1.34 5.23 -7.66
C ASN A 219 0.11 5.35 -8.12
N PHE A 220 0.26 5.99 -9.27
CA PHE A 220 1.54 6.31 -9.88
C PHE A 220 1.56 7.80 -10.23
N THR A 221 2.52 8.53 -9.65
CA THR A 221 2.78 9.92 -10.02
C THR A 221 3.74 9.93 -11.21
N ILE A 222 3.30 10.49 -12.34
CA ILE A 222 4.09 10.55 -13.57
C ILE A 222 4.59 11.99 -13.75
N GLY A 223 5.92 12.14 -13.73
CA GLY A 223 6.60 13.42 -13.90
C GLY A 223 7.29 13.55 -15.27
N PRO A 224 8.37 14.34 -15.36
CA PRO A 224 9.26 14.33 -16.51
C PRO A 224 9.75 12.92 -16.88
N ASN A 225 10.31 12.77 -18.09
CA ASN A 225 10.81 11.48 -18.59
C ASN A 225 11.61 10.69 -17.54
N GLY A 226 11.21 9.45 -17.28
CA GLY A 226 11.85 8.55 -16.32
C GLY A 226 11.59 8.84 -14.83
N VAL A 227 10.79 9.86 -14.49
CA VAL A 227 10.48 10.24 -13.10
C VAL A 227 9.10 9.73 -12.70
N ASN A 228 9.07 8.67 -11.90
CA ASN A 228 7.85 8.08 -11.35
C ASN A 228 8.14 7.22 -10.11
N ASN A 229 7.11 6.85 -9.35
CA ASN A 229 7.20 5.75 -8.41
C ASN A 229 7.00 4.39 -9.12
N MET A 230 7.58 3.32 -8.57
CA MET A 230 7.72 2.03 -9.24
C MET A 230 7.46 0.86 -8.28
N ILE A 231 7.02 -0.27 -8.85
CA ILE A 231 7.01 -1.59 -8.19
C ILE A 231 8.14 -2.44 -8.78
N TYR A 232 9.06 -2.91 -7.95
CA TYR A 232 10.23 -3.68 -8.40
C TYR A 232 10.79 -4.60 -7.30
N ALA A 233 11.58 -5.59 -7.69
CA ALA A 233 12.46 -6.31 -6.77
C ALA A 233 13.84 -5.67 -6.72
N ASP A 234 14.51 -5.68 -5.56
CA ASP A 234 15.86 -5.13 -5.42
C ASP A 234 16.90 -6.04 -6.11
N THR A 235 17.14 -5.76 -7.39
CA THR A 235 18.09 -6.52 -8.22
C THR A 235 19.53 -6.31 -7.80
N SER A 236 19.87 -5.20 -7.13
CA SER A 236 21.22 -4.93 -6.64
C SER A 236 21.65 -5.93 -5.57
N GLN A 237 20.68 -6.50 -4.87
CA GLN A 237 20.86 -7.51 -3.82
C GLN A 237 20.37 -8.90 -4.26
N ASN A 238 20.17 -9.13 -5.57
CA ASN A 238 19.64 -10.37 -6.14
C ASN A 238 18.32 -10.82 -5.49
N LYS A 239 17.42 -9.87 -5.22
CA LYS A 239 16.09 -10.14 -4.65
C LYS A 239 15.06 -10.41 -5.73
N TYR A 240 13.97 -11.03 -5.31
CA TYR A 240 12.86 -11.49 -6.12
C TYR A 240 11.52 -11.08 -5.52
N GLY A 241 10.45 -11.25 -6.29
CA GLY A 241 9.10 -11.02 -5.80
C GLY A 241 8.03 -11.64 -6.68
N MET A 242 6.85 -11.82 -6.10
CA MET A 242 5.64 -12.20 -6.83
C MET A 242 4.60 -11.11 -6.68
N VAL A 243 4.07 -10.61 -7.80
CA VAL A 243 3.03 -9.57 -7.78
C VAL A 243 1.85 -9.98 -8.64
N THR A 244 0.66 -9.94 -8.07
CA THR A 244 -0.61 -10.11 -8.80
C THR A 244 -1.41 -8.82 -8.80
N PHE A 245 -1.83 -8.37 -9.97
CA PHE A 245 -2.65 -7.18 -10.16
C PHE A 245 -4.05 -7.58 -10.60
N ASN A 246 -5.02 -7.54 -9.68
CA ASN A 246 -6.45 -7.68 -9.97
C ASN A 246 -7.20 -6.36 -9.81
N GLY A 247 -6.54 -5.33 -9.26
CA GLY A 247 -7.11 -4.01 -9.00
C GLY A 247 -6.93 -3.01 -10.13
N ILE A 248 -6.91 -1.72 -9.77
CA ILE A 248 -6.90 -0.59 -10.68
C ILE A 248 -5.61 0.21 -10.52
N PHE A 249 -4.90 0.44 -11.62
CA PHE A 249 -3.83 1.42 -11.69
C PHE A 249 -4.40 2.81 -11.94
N TYR A 250 -3.91 3.79 -11.20
CA TYR A 250 -4.22 5.20 -11.38
C TYR A 250 -2.94 5.97 -11.72
N PHE A 251 -2.86 6.52 -12.93
CA PHE A 251 -1.75 7.38 -13.34
C PHE A 251 -2.14 8.84 -13.15
N ASP A 252 -1.46 9.55 -12.25
CA ASP A 252 -1.51 11.01 -12.21
C ASP A 252 -0.58 11.57 -13.29
N LEU A 253 -1.19 12.03 -14.38
CA LEU A 253 -0.50 12.59 -15.55
C LEU A 253 -0.34 14.11 -15.48
N SER A 254 -0.73 14.78 -14.38
CA SER A 254 -0.75 16.24 -14.30
C SER A 254 0.59 16.92 -14.61
N ASN A 255 1.70 16.22 -14.34
CA ASN A 255 3.07 16.70 -14.57
C ASN A 255 3.86 15.81 -15.54
N ALA A 256 3.18 14.94 -16.29
CA ALA A 256 3.83 13.98 -17.17
C ALA A 256 4.51 14.69 -18.36
N GLY A 257 5.69 14.19 -18.74
CA GLY A 257 6.31 14.53 -20.03
C GLY A 257 5.36 14.24 -21.20
N THR A 258 5.51 15.01 -22.29
CA THR A 258 4.65 14.90 -23.48
C THR A 258 5.44 14.68 -24.76
N ASN A 259 6.77 14.57 -24.68
CA ASN A 259 7.60 14.42 -25.87
C ASN A 259 7.54 12.98 -26.38
N PRO A 260 7.52 12.78 -27.70
CA PRO A 260 7.81 11.49 -28.30
C PRO A 260 9.04 10.80 -27.68
N GLY A 261 8.88 9.56 -27.23
CA GLY A 261 9.95 8.78 -26.61
C GLY A 261 10.07 8.95 -25.09
N ASP A 262 9.33 9.86 -24.46
CA ASP A 262 9.23 9.90 -23.01
C ASP A 262 8.64 8.57 -22.49
N SER A 263 9.24 8.00 -21.44
CA SER A 263 8.85 6.71 -20.88
C SER A 263 9.08 6.62 -19.37
N TRP A 264 8.30 5.75 -18.73
CA TRP A 264 8.30 5.53 -17.28
C TRP A 264 8.15 4.04 -17.00
N GLN A 265 9.09 3.46 -16.26
CA GLN A 265 8.99 2.08 -15.82
C GLN A 265 8.06 2.02 -14.60
N ILE A 266 6.85 1.49 -14.77
CA ILE A 266 5.82 1.44 -13.72
C ILE A 266 6.00 0.19 -12.85
N VAL A 267 6.17 -0.94 -13.51
CA VAL A 267 6.46 -2.24 -12.87
C VAL A 267 7.70 -2.80 -13.55
N ASN A 268 8.81 -2.93 -12.84
CA ASN A 268 10.02 -3.51 -13.42
C ASN A 268 9.94 -5.05 -13.39
N PRO A 269 9.89 -5.73 -14.54
CA PRO A 269 9.77 -7.19 -14.59
C PRO A 269 11.04 -7.92 -14.14
N ALA A 270 12.19 -7.24 -14.03
CA ALA A 270 13.42 -7.86 -13.58
C ALA A 270 13.23 -8.47 -12.17
N ASN A 271 13.45 -9.79 -12.07
CA ASN A 271 13.27 -10.61 -10.87
C ASN A 271 11.84 -10.63 -10.27
N LEU A 272 10.84 -10.15 -11.00
CA LEU A 272 9.43 -10.28 -10.60
C LEU A 272 8.72 -11.36 -11.41
N SER A 273 7.96 -12.21 -10.70
CA SER A 273 6.89 -13.00 -11.30
C SER A 273 5.61 -12.18 -11.26
N ILE A 274 5.17 -11.69 -12.42
CA ILE A 274 4.03 -10.76 -12.53
C ILE A 274 2.83 -11.49 -13.12
N THR A 275 1.65 -11.25 -12.56
CA THR A 275 0.37 -11.69 -13.10
C THR A 275 -0.61 -10.52 -13.13
N TYR A 276 -1.16 -10.20 -14.29
CA TYR A 276 -2.31 -9.31 -14.43
C TYR A 276 -3.56 -10.17 -14.58
N GLY A 277 -4.48 -10.09 -13.62
CA GLY A 277 -5.72 -10.86 -13.63
C GLY A 277 -6.76 -10.29 -14.58
N SER A 278 -7.85 -11.03 -14.79
CA SER A 278 -8.94 -10.63 -15.69
C SER A 278 -9.67 -9.35 -15.26
N THR A 279 -9.61 -8.98 -13.98
CA THR A 279 -10.24 -7.77 -13.43
C THR A 279 -9.31 -6.55 -13.43
N PHE A 280 -8.04 -6.72 -13.83
CA PHE A 280 -7.10 -5.61 -13.91
C PHE A 280 -7.62 -4.48 -14.81
N ALA A 281 -7.48 -3.24 -14.36
CA ALA A 281 -7.84 -2.08 -15.14
C ALA A 281 -6.87 -0.92 -14.93
N VAL A 282 -6.85 0.02 -15.87
CA VAL A 282 -6.16 1.30 -15.75
C VAL A 282 -7.18 2.42 -15.80
N TYR A 283 -7.30 3.19 -14.72
CA TYR A 283 -8.26 4.26 -14.59
C TYR A 283 -8.02 5.35 -15.65
N GLY A 284 -9.06 5.72 -16.39
CA GLY A 284 -8.99 6.75 -17.44
C GLY A 284 -8.32 6.30 -18.73
N PHE A 285 -7.95 5.02 -18.86
CA PHE A 285 -7.39 4.45 -20.07
C PHE A 285 -8.37 3.46 -20.71
N THR A 286 -8.25 3.27 -22.01
CA THR A 286 -8.95 2.24 -22.78
C THR A 286 -7.97 1.14 -23.13
N ARG A 287 -8.35 -0.12 -22.92
CA ARG A 287 -7.58 -1.29 -23.36
C ARG A 287 -7.75 -1.50 -24.87
N ASP A 288 -6.67 -1.76 -25.59
CA ASP A 288 -6.73 -2.21 -26.97
C ASP A 288 -7.48 -3.54 -27.07
N GLY A 289 -8.43 -3.64 -28.01
CA GLY A 289 -9.41 -4.73 -28.07
C GLY A 289 -10.53 -4.68 -27.00
N GLY A 290 -10.54 -3.69 -26.11
CA GLY A 290 -11.59 -3.45 -25.10
C GLY A 290 -11.51 -4.33 -23.84
N GLY A 291 -12.37 -4.04 -22.87
CA GLY A 291 -12.50 -4.80 -21.63
C GLY A 291 -11.40 -4.57 -20.58
N THR A 292 -11.27 -5.52 -19.66
CA THR A 292 -10.27 -5.54 -18.57
C THR A 292 -9.20 -6.61 -18.82
N GLY A 293 -8.13 -6.60 -18.03
CA GLY A 293 -7.07 -7.60 -18.06
C GLY A 293 -5.75 -7.14 -18.73
N PRO A 294 -4.80 -8.07 -18.95
CA PRO A 294 -3.50 -7.77 -19.54
C PRO A 294 -3.65 -7.24 -20.98
N GLY A 295 -2.75 -6.35 -21.37
CA GLY A 295 -2.67 -5.82 -22.74
C GLY A 295 -2.07 -4.42 -22.79
N ILE A 296 -2.30 -3.76 -23.92
CA ILE A 296 -1.93 -2.37 -24.12
C ILE A 296 -3.12 -1.49 -23.75
N TRP A 297 -2.87 -0.51 -22.90
CA TRP A 297 -3.83 0.50 -22.47
C TRP A 297 -3.41 1.85 -23.01
N TYR A 298 -4.35 2.71 -23.42
CA TYR A 298 -4.03 4.05 -23.90
C TYR A 298 -5.02 5.11 -23.44
N THR A 299 -4.56 6.36 -23.35
CA THR A 299 -5.42 7.53 -23.09
C THR A 299 -4.88 8.76 -23.79
N SER A 300 -5.76 9.72 -24.10
CA SER A 300 -5.38 11.05 -24.59
C SER A 300 -5.43 12.04 -23.43
N ALA A 301 -4.29 12.63 -23.09
CA ALA A 301 -4.17 13.63 -22.04
C ALA A 301 -3.03 14.61 -22.38
N ASN A 302 -3.09 15.83 -21.86
CA ASN A 302 -2.03 16.84 -22.03
C ASN A 302 -1.59 17.08 -23.51
N GLY A 303 -2.51 16.90 -24.46
CA GLY A 303 -2.22 17.08 -25.89
C GLY A 303 -1.42 15.95 -26.55
N THR A 304 -1.23 14.81 -25.88
CA THR A 304 -0.57 13.62 -26.44
C THR A 304 -1.34 12.33 -26.10
N ILE A 305 -0.89 11.19 -26.64
CA ILE A 305 -1.41 9.87 -26.31
C ILE A 305 -0.37 9.14 -25.46
N TYR A 306 -0.79 8.66 -24.30
CA TYR A 306 0.01 7.79 -23.44
C TYR A 306 -0.41 6.34 -23.66
N TYR A 307 0.57 5.44 -23.69
CA TYR A 307 0.35 3.99 -23.77
C TYR A 307 0.99 3.32 -22.56
N PHE A 308 0.34 2.31 -21.99
CA PHE A 308 0.88 1.44 -20.97
C PHE A 308 0.80 -0.01 -21.44
N ASN A 309 1.89 -0.76 -21.33
CA ASN A 309 1.96 -2.16 -21.75
C ASN A 309 2.22 -3.05 -20.53
N THR A 310 1.30 -3.96 -20.24
CA THR A 310 1.44 -4.88 -19.10
C THR A 310 2.60 -5.86 -19.24
N ASP A 311 3.02 -6.19 -20.47
CA ASP A 311 4.10 -7.16 -20.70
C ASP A 311 5.47 -6.58 -20.34
N THR A 312 5.68 -5.29 -20.59
CA THR A 312 6.93 -4.59 -20.26
C THR A 312 6.85 -3.80 -18.97
N GLY A 313 5.64 -3.50 -18.49
CA GLY A 313 5.39 -2.62 -17.36
C GLY A 313 5.76 -1.16 -17.61
N ILE A 314 5.83 -0.73 -18.87
CA ILE A 314 6.24 0.63 -19.28
C ILE A 314 5.02 1.45 -19.68
N LEU A 315 4.95 2.69 -19.19
CA LEU A 315 4.13 3.78 -19.72
C LEU A 315 4.99 4.63 -20.66
N TRP A 316 4.50 5.04 -21.84
CA TRP A 316 5.28 5.84 -22.79
C TRP A 316 4.42 6.75 -23.67
N VAL A 317 5.08 7.73 -24.29
CA VAL A 317 4.56 8.55 -25.39
C VAL A 317 5.16 8.03 -26.70
N PRO A 318 4.35 7.61 -27.69
CA PRO A 318 4.86 6.98 -28.90
C PRO A 318 5.63 7.97 -29.78
N GLU A 319 6.63 7.47 -30.49
CA GLU A 319 7.23 8.25 -31.57
C GLU A 319 6.27 8.36 -32.77
N PRO A 320 6.27 9.48 -33.53
CA PRO A 320 5.37 9.70 -34.66
C PRO A 320 5.41 8.58 -35.72
N GLY A 321 6.52 7.83 -35.81
CA GLY A 321 6.66 6.69 -36.71
C GLY A 321 5.96 5.40 -36.28
N ILE A 322 5.55 5.29 -35.01
CA ILE A 322 4.94 4.08 -34.43
C ILE A 322 3.41 4.20 -34.32
N ALA A 323 2.87 5.42 -34.25
CA ALA A 323 1.43 5.67 -34.13
C ALA A 323 0.59 5.18 -35.33
N VAL A 324 1.22 4.90 -36.48
CA VAL A 324 0.52 4.49 -37.72
C VAL A 324 0.44 2.96 -37.90
N LEU A 325 1.20 2.17 -37.14
CA LEU A 325 1.24 0.70 -37.33
C LEU A 325 0.33 -0.09 -36.37
N SER A 326 -0.01 0.44 -35.20
CA SER A 326 -0.89 -0.28 -34.25
C SER A 326 -2.36 -0.28 -34.66
N LEU A 327 -2.81 0.67 -35.48
CA LEU A 327 -4.19 0.73 -36.02
C LEU A 327 -4.38 -0.05 -37.34
N VAL A 328 -3.31 -0.52 -37.99
CA VAL A 328 -3.38 -1.21 -39.30
C VAL A 328 -3.30 -2.74 -39.17
N GLY A 329 -3.09 -3.26 -37.95
CA GLY A 329 -3.11 -4.71 -37.67
C GLY A 329 -4.46 -5.39 -37.83
N LEU A 330 -5.57 -4.64 -37.93
CA LEU A 330 -6.91 -5.16 -38.22
C LEU A 330 -7.45 -4.61 -39.55
N GLY A 331 -7.30 -5.40 -40.62
CA GLY A 331 -8.32 -5.40 -41.68
C GLY A 331 -7.97 -4.79 -43.04
N ILE A 332 -6.88 -5.20 -43.69
CA ILE A 332 -6.80 -5.14 -45.17
C ILE A 332 -6.31 -6.48 -45.72
N VAL A 333 -7.23 -7.44 -45.83
CA VAL A 333 -7.13 -8.51 -46.83
C VAL A 333 -7.63 -7.92 -48.15
N ILE A 334 -6.76 -7.28 -48.92
CA ILE A 334 -7.05 -7.04 -50.35
C ILE A 334 -6.68 -8.32 -51.09
N THR A 335 -7.73 -9.02 -51.50
CA THR A 335 -7.67 -10.14 -52.44
C THR A 335 -7.12 -9.62 -53.77
N ALA A 336 -5.86 -9.89 -54.09
CA ALA A 336 -5.33 -9.70 -55.43
C ALA A 336 -5.92 -10.78 -56.36
N ARG A 337 -7.08 -10.50 -56.97
CA ARG A 337 -7.64 -11.33 -58.04
C ARG A 337 -6.89 -11.03 -59.34
N ALA A 338 -6.04 -11.97 -59.75
CA ALA A 338 -5.26 -11.92 -60.98
C ALA A 338 -6.13 -11.73 -62.23
N ILE A 339 -5.89 -10.67 -62.99
CA ILE A 339 -6.35 -10.55 -64.38
C ILE A 339 -5.25 -11.10 -65.28
N ARG A 340 -5.48 -12.32 -65.78
CA ARG A 340 -4.67 -12.96 -66.83
C ARG A 340 -5.15 -12.41 -68.18
N LYS A 341 -4.38 -11.51 -68.80
CA LYS A 341 -4.57 -11.14 -70.22
C LYS A 341 -4.06 -12.30 -71.09
N SER A 342 -4.94 -12.98 -71.81
CA SER A 342 -4.55 -13.83 -72.95
C SER A 342 -4.49 -12.98 -74.21
N THR A 343 -3.31 -12.88 -74.80
CA THR A 343 -3.11 -12.42 -76.18
C THR A 343 -3.51 -13.55 -77.15
N LYS A 344 -4.41 -13.21 -78.06
CA LYS A 344 -4.37 -13.65 -79.46
C LYS A 344 -4.20 -12.39 -80.30
#